data_AF-A0A4S1CCQ8-F1
#
_entry.id   AF-A0A4S1CCQ8-F1
#
_cell.length_a   1.000
_cell.length_b   1.000
_cell.length_c   1.000
_cell.angle_alpha   90.00
_cell.angle_beta   90.00
_cell.angle_gamma   90.00
#
_symmetry.space_group_name_H-M   'P 1'
#
loop_
_entity.id
_entity.type
_entity.pdbx_description
1 polymer ?
#
loop_
_entity_poly.entity_id
_entity_poly.type
_entity_poly.pdbx_seq_one_letter_code
_entity_poly.pdbx_strand_id
1 'polypeptide(L)'
;MTRYSSNKDAEDVGCYGLVGGFARNLHTNEMFSAEECSAADGPFYCTSCFSDAVVRKCIEKKDHFAHKARLSPVFESGESDLHNKCKEEICSALVSLAPEGKWETERTISPSKKLGTLEVRPDISGRIKGKPVAIEVQASVLSLSKIVKKMETYTKLNINTVWVIPLTEALGKLPFRPRLFERYFHSMYYGRIYYWTIGSGAEVDTVHLGIAGRDMEYREWYEDGEMRTAGGYFKPYKIVKTPVYGRKINLFSDFDSDLRQEFIPYNVRKTIPKCLLWKDTLSTWWNADEEGKYTVDYFEDVYFDMKLPVSNLVNSYQPIRNSFHPFRTLTVAQWAIFFDSMGIKYEYKKKKFQLDDVAFAPDFWLPQVGMWAEVGESKLSEADCEKCQRICNISGDRCLLLEGAPKRRSYWGLAPEAEDEFYPDTDYLLISEYLHSESRFYCGTGYSRETPAKSNDYDFGDDYIAAVEQSRLLLKSLL
;
A
#
# COMPACT_ATOMS: atom_id res chain seq x y z
N MET A 1 -11.01 -12.17 30.07
CA MET A 1 -10.69 -10.76 29.79
C MET A 1 -9.90 -10.70 28.49
N THR A 2 -10.56 -10.32 27.40
CA THR A 2 -10.04 -10.38 26.04
C THR A 2 -9.02 -9.26 25.83
N ARG A 3 -7.74 -9.60 25.65
CA ARG A 3 -6.70 -8.65 25.24
C ARG A 3 -7.11 -8.04 23.89
N TYR A 4 -7.70 -6.85 23.89
CA TYR A 4 -7.77 -6.01 22.70
C TYR A 4 -6.33 -5.59 22.40
N SER A 5 -5.62 -6.35 21.57
CA SER A 5 -4.23 -6.05 21.22
C SER A 5 -4.21 -4.95 20.16
N SER A 6 -3.20 -4.09 20.22
CA SER A 6 -2.94 -3.02 19.23
C SER A 6 -2.90 -3.54 17.78
N ASN A 7 -2.67 -4.83 17.58
CA ASN A 7 -2.71 -5.47 16.26
C ASN A 7 -4.11 -5.54 15.67
N LYS A 8 -5.17 -5.68 16.48
CA LYS A 8 -6.54 -5.71 15.96
C LYS A 8 -6.93 -4.35 15.38
N ASP A 9 -6.60 -3.27 16.08
CA ASP A 9 -6.84 -1.91 15.59
C ASP A 9 -5.99 -1.64 14.34
N ALA A 10 -4.75 -2.15 14.28
CA ALA A 10 -3.89 -2.03 13.09
C ALA A 10 -4.40 -2.83 11.88
N GLU A 11 -4.96 -4.02 12.10
CA GLU A 11 -5.65 -4.81 11.08
C GLU A 11 -6.87 -4.07 10.54
N ASP A 12 -7.73 -3.58 11.42
CA ASP A 12 -8.96 -2.84 11.05
C ASP A 12 -8.64 -1.53 10.32
N VAL A 13 -7.55 -0.86 10.71
CA VAL A 13 -7.06 0.35 10.03
C VAL A 13 -6.34 0.00 8.73
N GLY A 14 -5.67 -1.14 8.66
CA GLY A 14 -4.70 -1.50 7.62
C GLY A 14 -3.41 -0.68 7.70
N CYS A 15 -2.99 -0.27 8.89
CA CYS A 15 -1.74 0.46 9.12
C CYS A 15 -1.13 0.05 10.46
N TYR A 16 0.11 -0.43 10.43
CA TYR A 16 0.84 -0.91 11.60
C TYR A 16 1.82 0.13 12.17
N GLY A 17 1.93 1.30 11.55
CA GLY A 17 2.94 2.31 11.89
C GLY A 17 2.83 2.92 13.30
N LEU A 18 1.70 2.72 14.00
CA LEU A 18 1.52 3.17 15.40
C LEU A 18 1.57 2.01 16.40
N VAL A 19 1.66 0.75 15.95
CA VAL A 19 1.61 -0.45 16.82
C VAL A 19 2.76 -0.46 17.82
N GLY A 20 3.93 0.05 17.42
CA GLY A 20 5.10 0.18 18.27
C GLY A 20 4.95 1.19 19.41
N GLY A 21 3.87 1.98 19.44
CA GLY A 21 3.66 3.00 20.48
C GLY A 21 4.37 4.32 20.22
N PHE A 22 4.82 4.57 18.98
CA PHE A 22 5.53 5.79 18.60
C PHE A 22 4.79 6.57 17.51
N ALA A 23 4.88 7.89 17.58
CA ALA A 23 4.43 8.82 16.54
C ALA A 23 5.39 10.02 16.50
N ARG A 24 5.36 10.80 15.41
CA ARG A 24 6.15 12.03 15.32
C ARG A 24 5.30 13.26 15.58
N ASN A 25 5.85 14.26 16.26
CA ASN A 25 5.23 15.58 16.32
C ASN A 25 5.23 16.20 14.92
N LEU A 26 4.11 16.80 14.51
CA LEU A 26 3.94 17.34 13.16
C LEU A 26 4.84 18.55 12.89
N HIS A 27 5.13 19.35 13.91
CA HIS A 27 5.89 20.59 13.78
C HIS A 27 7.38 20.38 13.98
N THR A 28 7.80 19.63 15.01
CA THR A 28 9.22 19.40 15.30
C THR A 28 9.78 18.18 14.58
N ASN A 29 8.90 17.30 14.07
CA ASN A 29 9.26 16.01 13.51
C ASN A 29 9.95 15.06 14.51
N GLU A 30 10.03 15.40 15.79
CA GLU A 30 10.63 14.56 16.83
C GLU A 30 9.75 13.33 17.10
N MET A 31 10.39 12.22 17.46
CA MET A 31 9.70 10.99 17.82
C MET A 31 9.25 11.05 19.27
N PHE A 32 7.99 10.70 19.53
CA PHE A 32 7.42 10.61 20.87
C PHE A 32 6.97 9.18 21.16
N SER A 33 7.23 8.73 22.39
CA SER A 33 6.64 7.52 22.96
C SER A 33 5.27 7.83 23.53
N ALA A 34 4.29 6.96 23.29
CA ALA A 34 2.95 7.09 23.85
C ALA A 34 2.93 7.04 25.38
N GLU A 35 3.91 6.38 26.00
CA GLU A 35 4.06 6.29 27.46
C GLU A 35 4.47 7.64 28.07
N GLU A 36 5.36 8.38 27.40
CA GLU A 36 6.01 9.57 27.96
C GLU A 36 5.33 10.88 27.57
N CYS A 37 4.63 10.90 26.43
CA CYS A 37 3.99 12.12 25.93
C CYS A 37 2.54 12.30 26.43
N SER A 38 2.01 13.51 26.26
CA SER A 38 0.63 13.90 26.52
C SER A 38 -0.02 14.47 25.25
N ALA A 39 -1.34 14.73 25.32
CA ALA A 39 -2.04 15.36 24.21
C ALA A 39 -1.55 16.78 23.90
N ALA A 40 -0.95 17.47 24.88
CA ALA A 40 -0.40 18.82 24.73
C ALA A 40 0.90 18.85 23.92
N ASP A 41 1.62 17.72 23.84
CA ASP A 41 2.87 17.59 23.08
C ASP A 41 2.61 17.32 21.58
N GLY A 42 1.34 17.21 21.17
CA GLY A 42 0.94 17.12 19.77
C GLY A 42 0.94 18.48 19.07
N PRO A 43 0.42 18.55 17.83
CA PRO A 43 -0.19 17.47 17.05
C PRO A 43 0.82 16.40 16.59
N PHE A 44 0.37 15.15 16.50
CA PHE A 44 1.19 14.01 16.07
C PHE A 44 0.75 13.46 14.72
N TYR A 45 1.63 12.71 14.04
CA TYR A 45 1.30 11.98 12.82
C TYR A 45 2.00 10.60 12.78
N CYS A 46 1.38 9.66 12.07
CA CYS A 46 1.94 8.34 11.81
C CYS A 46 3.00 8.40 10.70
N THR A 47 4.19 7.88 10.93
CA THR A 47 5.29 7.90 9.94
C THR A 47 5.09 6.94 8.77
N SER A 48 4.19 5.95 8.90
CA SER A 48 3.90 4.98 7.86
C SER A 48 2.87 5.48 6.84
N CYS A 49 1.76 6.05 7.32
CA CYS A 49 0.64 6.47 6.49
C CYS A 49 0.45 7.99 6.39
N PHE A 50 1.22 8.76 7.18
CA PHE A 50 1.21 10.22 7.29
C PHE A 50 -0.08 10.85 7.83
N SER A 51 -1.09 10.06 8.21
CA SER A 51 -2.29 10.62 8.82
C SER A 51 -2.03 11.10 10.25
N ASP A 52 -2.87 11.99 10.73
CA ASP A 52 -2.81 12.47 12.11
C ASP A 52 -2.92 11.32 13.11
N ALA A 53 -2.28 11.49 14.25
CA ALA A 53 -2.29 10.57 15.37
C ALA A 53 -2.67 11.31 16.66
N VAL A 54 -3.31 10.59 17.57
CA VAL A 54 -3.63 11.05 18.93
C VAL A 54 -3.09 10.04 19.93
N VAL A 55 -2.43 10.55 20.97
CA VAL A 55 -2.04 9.71 22.12
C VAL A 55 -3.29 9.39 22.94
N ARG A 56 -3.42 8.13 23.36
CA ARG A 56 -4.46 7.63 24.26
C ARG A 56 -3.83 7.17 25.55
N LYS A 57 -4.15 7.87 26.63
CA LYS A 57 -3.81 7.50 28.00
C LYS A 57 -4.83 6.53 28.55
N CYS A 58 -4.39 5.33 28.95
CA CYS A 58 -5.26 4.21 29.30
C CYS A 58 -5.06 3.75 30.74
N ILE A 59 -6.15 3.41 31.43
CA ILE A 59 -6.11 2.89 32.82
C ILE A 59 -5.79 1.38 32.82
N GLU A 60 -6.45 0.62 31.94
CA GLU A 60 -6.37 -0.85 31.91
C GLU A 60 -5.48 -1.39 30.78
N LYS A 61 -5.12 -0.54 29.82
CA LYS A 61 -4.34 -0.89 28.62
C LYS A 61 -3.04 -0.11 28.62
N LYS A 62 -2.09 -0.55 27.80
CA LYS A 62 -0.89 0.21 27.49
C LYS A 62 -1.28 1.51 26.76
N ASP A 63 -0.64 2.62 27.14
CA ASP A 63 -0.71 3.87 26.39
C ASP A 63 -0.28 3.65 24.94
N HIS A 64 -1.01 4.24 24.00
CA HIS A 64 -0.76 4.02 22.57
C HIS A 64 -1.18 5.23 21.74
N PHE A 65 -0.62 5.35 20.54
CA PHE A 65 -1.13 6.24 19.53
C PHE A 65 -2.25 5.57 18.72
N ALA A 66 -3.25 6.35 18.35
CA ALA A 66 -4.30 5.94 17.43
C ALA A 66 -4.41 6.94 16.27
N HIS A 67 -4.73 6.46 15.07
CA HIS A 67 -4.95 7.33 13.92
C HIS A 67 -6.18 8.23 14.16
N LYS A 68 -6.03 9.53 13.95
CA LYS A 68 -7.08 10.54 14.05
C LYS A 68 -7.62 10.82 12.64
N ALA A 69 -8.80 10.30 12.34
CA ALA A 69 -9.52 10.63 11.11
C ALA A 69 -11.01 10.36 11.27
N ARG A 70 -11.83 11.16 10.58
CA ARG A 70 -13.27 10.90 10.41
C ARG A 70 -13.48 9.57 9.69
N LEU A 71 -14.42 8.75 10.17
CA LEU A 71 -14.83 7.52 9.48
C LEU A 71 -16.07 7.75 8.63
N SER A 72 -16.35 6.82 7.72
CA SER A 72 -17.66 6.71 7.09
C SER A 72 -18.75 6.56 8.18
N PRO A 73 -19.89 7.25 8.06
CA PRO A 73 -20.98 7.22 9.04
C PRO A 73 -21.81 5.93 8.87
N VAL A 74 -21.14 4.79 9.05
CA VAL A 74 -21.76 3.47 9.14
C VAL A 74 -22.12 3.19 10.60
N PHE A 75 -23.19 2.43 10.83
CA PHE A 75 -23.60 2.04 12.17
C PHE A 75 -22.60 1.03 12.78
N GLU A 76 -22.17 1.23 14.02
CA GLU A 76 -20.99 0.51 14.57
C GLU A 76 -21.26 -0.91 15.08
N SER A 77 -22.52 -1.37 15.18
CA SER A 77 -22.83 -2.69 15.73
C SER A 77 -24.06 -3.39 15.14
N GLY A 78 -23.92 -4.69 14.88
CA GLY A 78 -25.01 -5.62 14.57
C GLY A 78 -25.68 -5.44 13.20
N GLU A 79 -26.68 -6.29 12.97
CA GLU A 79 -27.69 -6.07 11.93
C GLU A 79 -28.59 -4.92 12.41
N SER A 80 -28.17 -3.69 12.09
CA SER A 80 -28.82 -2.47 12.55
C SER A 80 -30.12 -2.19 11.80
N ASP A 81 -31.00 -1.36 12.37
CA ASP A 81 -32.18 -0.84 11.68
C ASP A 81 -31.84 -0.25 10.30
N LEU A 82 -30.65 0.36 10.18
CA LEU A 82 -30.18 0.90 8.91
C LEU A 82 -29.87 -0.19 7.88
N HIS A 83 -29.25 -1.30 8.29
CA HIS A 83 -29.03 -2.46 7.43
C HIS A 83 -30.35 -3.04 6.93
N ASN A 84 -31.32 -3.24 7.83
CA ASN A 84 -32.64 -3.76 7.48
C ASN A 84 -33.42 -2.81 6.56
N LYS A 85 -33.43 -1.51 6.84
CA LYS A 85 -34.04 -0.50 5.95
C LYS A 85 -33.41 -0.51 4.56
N CYS A 86 -32.09 -0.59 4.47
CA CYS A 86 -31.39 -0.70 3.19
C CYS A 86 -31.85 -1.93 2.40
N LYS A 87 -31.87 -3.11 3.05
CA LYS A 87 -32.37 -4.35 2.43
C LYS A 87 -33.81 -4.23 1.96
N GLU A 88 -34.70 -3.75 2.82
CA GLU A 88 -36.12 -3.61 2.56
C GLU A 88 -36.39 -2.64 1.41
N GLU A 89 -35.82 -1.44 1.46
CA GLU A 89 -36.03 -0.42 0.43
C GLU A 89 -35.49 -0.84 -0.94
N ILE A 90 -34.27 -1.40 -0.99
CA ILE A 90 -33.70 -1.92 -2.25
C ILE A 90 -34.56 -3.06 -2.78
N CYS A 91 -34.94 -4.02 -1.94
CA CYS A 91 -35.76 -5.17 -2.35
C CYS A 91 -37.13 -4.73 -2.87
N SER A 92 -37.85 -3.88 -2.13
CA SER A 92 -39.16 -3.35 -2.54
C SER A 92 -39.11 -2.55 -3.84
N ALA A 93 -38.06 -1.73 -4.02
CA ALA A 93 -37.85 -1.00 -5.27
C ALA A 93 -37.59 -1.97 -6.44
N LEU A 94 -36.78 -3.02 -6.23
CA LEU A 94 -36.49 -4.02 -7.27
C LEU A 94 -37.69 -4.93 -7.60
N VAL A 95 -38.53 -5.27 -6.62
CA VAL A 95 -39.82 -5.96 -6.87
C VAL A 95 -40.70 -5.12 -7.78
N SER A 96 -40.70 -3.79 -7.59
CA SER A 96 -41.51 -2.87 -8.39
C SER A 96 -40.94 -2.66 -9.80
N LEU A 97 -39.61 -2.55 -9.92
CA LEU A 97 -38.92 -2.30 -11.18
C LEU A 97 -38.76 -3.56 -12.05
N ALA A 98 -38.67 -4.75 -11.43
CA ALA A 98 -38.39 -6.02 -12.08
C ALA A 98 -39.14 -7.19 -11.40
N PRO A 99 -40.48 -7.22 -11.47
CA PRO A 99 -41.29 -8.23 -10.78
C PRO A 99 -40.98 -9.67 -11.22
N GLU A 100 -40.57 -9.87 -12.47
CA GLU A 100 -40.10 -11.16 -13.00
C GLU A 100 -38.79 -11.65 -12.38
N GLY A 101 -38.05 -10.73 -11.74
CA GLY A 101 -36.79 -10.98 -11.07
C GLY A 101 -36.91 -11.86 -9.83
N LYS A 102 -38.14 -12.05 -9.30
CA LYS A 102 -38.41 -12.81 -8.07
C LYS A 102 -37.48 -12.39 -6.93
N TRP A 103 -37.45 -11.09 -6.64
CA TRP A 103 -36.61 -10.52 -5.60
C TRP A 103 -37.08 -10.92 -4.21
N GLU A 104 -36.12 -11.24 -3.35
CA GLU A 104 -36.38 -11.65 -1.96
C GLU A 104 -35.16 -11.37 -1.09
N THR A 105 -35.40 -11.00 0.15
CA THR A 105 -34.38 -10.80 1.17
C THR A 105 -33.95 -12.13 1.78
N GLU A 106 -32.66 -12.31 2.04
CA GLU A 106 -32.11 -13.43 2.81
C GLU A 106 -32.53 -14.83 2.30
N ARG A 107 -32.75 -14.97 0.99
CA ARG A 107 -33.03 -16.26 0.36
C ARG A 107 -31.81 -17.16 0.48
N THR A 108 -32.00 -18.34 1.07
CA THR A 108 -30.94 -19.36 1.12
C THR A 108 -30.71 -19.96 -0.27
N ILE A 109 -29.46 -19.97 -0.71
CA ILE A 109 -29.02 -20.60 -1.95
C ILE A 109 -28.23 -21.85 -1.59
N SER A 110 -28.78 -23.00 -1.96
CA SER A 110 -28.24 -24.31 -1.60
C SER A 110 -26.84 -24.56 -2.19
N PRO A 111 -26.00 -25.32 -1.47
CA PRO A 111 -24.68 -25.67 -1.96
C PRO A 111 -24.76 -26.57 -3.20
N SER A 112 -23.78 -26.44 -4.10
CA SER A 112 -23.55 -27.37 -5.20
C SER A 112 -22.32 -28.24 -4.92
N LYS A 113 -22.56 -29.54 -4.71
CA LYS A 113 -21.49 -30.55 -4.56
C LYS A 113 -20.60 -30.61 -5.80
N LYS A 114 -21.19 -30.52 -7.00
CA LYS A 114 -20.45 -30.55 -8.28
C LYS A 114 -19.46 -29.39 -8.40
N LEU A 115 -19.82 -28.22 -7.91
CA LEU A 115 -19.01 -27.00 -7.99
C LEU A 115 -18.14 -26.77 -6.74
N GLY A 116 -18.25 -27.64 -5.73
CA GLY A 116 -17.56 -27.46 -4.44
C GLY A 116 -17.92 -26.13 -3.76
N THR A 117 -19.22 -25.78 -3.77
CA THR A 117 -19.74 -24.52 -3.21
C THR A 117 -20.43 -24.74 -1.89
N LEU A 118 -20.36 -23.74 -1.02
CA LEU A 118 -21.05 -23.73 0.27
C LEU A 118 -22.45 -23.14 0.12
N GLU A 119 -23.28 -23.35 1.14
CA GLU A 119 -24.54 -22.62 1.27
C GLU A 119 -24.24 -21.13 1.47
N VAL A 120 -25.00 -20.27 0.78
CA VAL A 120 -24.90 -18.82 0.92
C VAL A 120 -26.29 -18.21 1.07
N ARG A 121 -26.37 -17.13 1.84
CA ARG A 121 -27.58 -16.37 2.11
C ARG A 121 -27.29 -14.89 1.87
N PRO A 122 -27.43 -14.39 0.63
CA PRO A 122 -27.28 -12.97 0.33
C PRO A 122 -28.36 -12.15 1.02
N ASP A 123 -28.06 -10.90 1.34
CA ASP A 123 -29.04 -9.98 1.95
C ASP A 123 -30.25 -9.77 1.04
N ILE A 124 -30.04 -9.65 -0.26
CA ILE A 124 -31.08 -9.61 -1.28
C ILE A 124 -30.63 -10.45 -2.48
N SER A 125 -31.56 -11.21 -3.07
CA SER A 125 -31.29 -11.91 -4.33
C SER A 125 -32.48 -11.92 -5.27
N GLY A 126 -32.18 -11.98 -6.56
CA GLY A 126 -33.19 -12.02 -7.61
C GLY A 126 -32.53 -12.15 -8.97
N ARG A 127 -33.21 -11.64 -10.00
CA ARG A 127 -32.72 -11.62 -11.37
C ARG A 127 -32.94 -10.25 -12.00
N ILE A 128 -31.95 -9.80 -12.77
CA ILE A 128 -32.06 -8.64 -13.65
C ILE A 128 -31.79 -9.12 -15.07
N LYS A 129 -32.71 -8.89 -16.00
CA LYS A 129 -32.56 -9.30 -17.41
C LYS A 129 -32.18 -10.79 -17.54
N GLY A 130 -32.78 -11.65 -16.70
CA GLY A 130 -32.52 -13.09 -16.63
C GLY A 130 -31.24 -13.50 -15.89
N LYS A 131 -30.29 -12.59 -15.64
CA LYS A 131 -29.04 -12.86 -14.92
C LYS A 131 -29.30 -12.91 -13.40
N PRO A 132 -28.83 -13.94 -12.68
CA PRO A 132 -28.95 -13.97 -11.22
C PRO A 132 -28.04 -12.92 -10.57
N VAL A 133 -28.58 -12.21 -9.60
CA VAL A 133 -27.89 -11.12 -8.88
C VAL A 133 -28.07 -11.34 -7.38
N ALA A 134 -26.97 -11.22 -6.64
CA ALA A 134 -26.90 -11.12 -5.19
C ALA A 134 -26.43 -9.71 -4.81
N ILE A 135 -27.19 -9.06 -3.93
CA ILE A 135 -26.83 -7.76 -3.35
C ILE A 135 -26.51 -8.02 -1.87
N GLU A 136 -25.32 -7.60 -1.46
CA GLU A 136 -24.83 -7.72 -0.09
C GLU A 136 -24.78 -6.33 0.54
N VAL A 137 -25.44 -6.16 1.69
CA VAL A 137 -25.47 -4.90 2.43
C VAL A 137 -24.42 -4.96 3.53
N GLN A 138 -23.36 -4.17 3.41
CA GLN A 138 -22.21 -4.25 4.31
C GLN A 138 -22.14 -3.04 5.23
N ALA A 139 -22.69 -3.16 6.44
CA ALA A 139 -22.65 -2.11 7.46
C ALA A 139 -21.54 -2.30 8.52
N SER A 140 -21.08 -3.53 8.75
CA SER A 140 -20.14 -3.87 9.84
C SER A 140 -18.74 -4.23 9.33
N VAL A 141 -17.79 -4.50 10.22
CA VAL A 141 -16.48 -5.04 9.83
C VAL A 141 -16.61 -6.56 9.65
N LEU A 142 -17.04 -7.01 8.47
CA LEU A 142 -16.88 -8.41 8.10
C LEU A 142 -15.38 -8.66 7.84
N SER A 143 -14.85 -9.78 8.31
CA SER A 143 -13.45 -10.11 7.98
C SER A 143 -13.32 -10.31 6.47
N LEU A 144 -12.25 -9.78 5.87
CA LEU A 144 -12.00 -9.91 4.42
C LEU A 144 -12.07 -11.37 3.96
N SER A 145 -11.65 -12.32 4.81
CA SER A 145 -11.75 -13.76 4.53
C SER A 145 -13.19 -14.23 4.27
N LYS A 146 -14.20 -13.65 4.93
CA LYS A 146 -15.61 -13.98 4.67
C LYS A 146 -16.10 -13.36 3.37
N ILE A 147 -15.67 -12.13 3.06
CA ILE A 147 -15.97 -11.48 1.78
C ILE A 147 -15.43 -12.34 0.63
N VAL A 148 -14.16 -12.72 0.66
CA VAL A 148 -13.50 -13.61 -0.33
C VAL A 148 -14.29 -14.90 -0.52
N LYS A 149 -14.61 -15.61 0.56
CA LYS A 149 -15.37 -16.87 0.48
C LYS A 149 -16.75 -16.71 -0.15
N LYS A 150 -17.48 -15.63 0.17
CA LYS A 150 -18.79 -15.33 -0.44
C LYS A 150 -18.62 -15.10 -1.94
N MET A 151 -17.66 -14.29 -2.35
CA MET A 151 -17.42 -13.97 -3.76
C MET A 151 -17.02 -15.19 -4.59
N GLU A 152 -16.11 -16.02 -4.10
CA GLU A 152 -15.75 -17.29 -4.74
C GLU A 152 -16.98 -18.19 -4.92
N THR A 153 -17.84 -18.24 -3.89
CA THR A 153 -19.06 -19.05 -3.92
C THR A 153 -20.06 -18.52 -4.94
N TYR A 154 -20.38 -17.22 -4.91
CA TYR A 154 -21.29 -16.60 -5.89
C TYR A 154 -20.79 -16.76 -7.32
N THR A 155 -19.49 -16.56 -7.53
CA THR A 155 -18.86 -16.68 -8.86
C THR A 155 -18.94 -18.10 -9.39
N LYS A 156 -18.65 -19.11 -8.57
CA LYS A 156 -18.82 -20.53 -8.95
C LYS A 156 -20.28 -20.86 -9.28
N LEU A 157 -21.24 -20.24 -8.59
CA LEU A 157 -22.67 -20.38 -8.85
C LEU A 157 -23.16 -19.53 -10.04
N ASN A 158 -22.28 -18.79 -10.73
CA ASN A 158 -22.60 -17.88 -11.82
C ASN A 158 -23.61 -16.79 -11.41
N ILE A 159 -23.48 -16.28 -10.17
CA ILE A 159 -24.29 -15.22 -9.59
C ILE A 159 -23.48 -13.93 -9.59
N ASN A 160 -24.05 -12.85 -10.14
CA ASN A 160 -23.42 -11.53 -10.13
C ASN A 160 -23.56 -10.90 -8.74
N THR A 161 -22.48 -10.33 -8.20
CA THR A 161 -22.50 -9.74 -6.86
C THR A 161 -22.27 -8.23 -6.89
N VAL A 162 -23.11 -7.48 -6.17
CA VAL A 162 -22.88 -6.06 -5.83
C VAL A 162 -22.88 -5.88 -4.31
N TRP A 163 -21.90 -5.16 -3.79
CA TRP A 163 -21.82 -4.77 -2.39
C TRP A 163 -22.27 -3.32 -2.22
N VAL A 164 -23.22 -3.08 -1.33
CA VAL A 164 -23.79 -1.76 -1.03
C VAL A 164 -23.52 -1.42 0.43
N ILE A 165 -23.07 -0.19 0.69
CA ILE A 165 -22.68 0.25 2.03
C ILE A 165 -23.71 1.28 2.52
N PRO A 166 -24.57 0.94 3.49
CA PRO A 166 -25.55 1.88 3.99
C PRO A 166 -24.90 2.87 4.95
N LEU A 167 -25.25 4.15 4.80
CA LEU A 167 -24.78 5.27 5.61
C LEU A 167 -25.95 5.93 6.35
N THR A 168 -25.71 6.41 7.58
CA THR A 168 -26.71 7.20 8.31
C THR A 168 -26.90 8.59 7.71
N GLU A 169 -25.88 9.10 7.04
CA GLU A 169 -25.87 10.36 6.31
C GLU A 169 -24.87 10.28 5.14
N ALA A 170 -25.01 11.13 4.13
CA ALA A 170 -24.05 11.17 3.03
C ALA A 170 -22.62 11.47 3.55
N LEU A 171 -21.59 10.90 2.91
CA LEU A 171 -20.19 11.17 3.27
C LEU A 171 -19.83 12.65 3.25
N GLY A 172 -20.54 13.49 2.50
CA GLY A 172 -20.18 14.90 2.34
C GLY A 172 -18.85 15.06 1.61
N LYS A 173 -18.21 16.23 1.69
CA LYS A 173 -17.00 16.54 0.90
C LYS A 173 -15.68 16.45 1.67
N LEU A 174 -15.75 16.27 3.00
CA LEU A 174 -14.57 16.27 3.85
C LEU A 174 -13.81 14.94 3.73
N PRO A 175 -12.46 14.97 3.76
CA PRO A 175 -11.66 13.76 3.81
C PRO A 175 -12.05 12.85 4.97
N PHE A 176 -11.99 11.55 4.72
CA PHE A 176 -12.31 10.53 5.68
C PHE A 176 -11.36 9.34 5.52
N ARG A 177 -11.33 8.47 6.52
CA ARG A 177 -10.58 7.23 6.50
C ARG A 177 -11.54 6.09 6.15
N PRO A 178 -11.57 5.61 4.89
CA PRO A 178 -12.32 4.41 4.54
C PRO A 178 -11.81 3.21 5.35
N ARG A 179 -12.76 2.40 5.83
CA ARG A 179 -12.50 1.14 6.51
C ARG A 179 -11.85 0.14 5.56
N LEU A 180 -11.23 -0.91 6.11
CA LEU A 180 -10.53 -1.91 5.31
C LEU A 180 -11.41 -2.54 4.21
N PHE A 181 -12.66 -2.86 4.51
CA PHE A 181 -13.59 -3.43 3.52
C PHE A 181 -14.01 -2.40 2.45
N GLU A 182 -14.14 -1.11 2.78
CA GLU A 182 -14.43 -0.05 1.81
C GLU A 182 -13.30 0.07 0.78
N ARG A 183 -12.05 0.02 1.22
CA ARG A 183 -10.88 0.01 0.33
C ARG A 183 -10.80 -1.26 -0.51
N TYR A 184 -11.20 -2.40 0.06
CA TYR A 184 -11.28 -3.66 -0.67
C TYR A 184 -12.34 -3.62 -1.77
N PHE A 185 -13.53 -3.08 -1.49
CA PHE A 185 -14.57 -2.88 -2.50
C PHE A 185 -14.17 -1.85 -3.55
N HIS A 186 -13.51 -0.76 -3.16
CA HIS A 186 -12.96 0.22 -4.09
C HIS A 186 -12.03 -0.44 -5.11
N SER A 187 -11.11 -1.30 -4.65
CA SER A 187 -10.21 -2.05 -5.53
C SER A 187 -10.97 -3.03 -6.42
N MET A 188 -11.95 -3.73 -5.87
CA MET A 188 -12.76 -4.71 -6.58
C MET A 188 -13.65 -4.11 -7.68
N TYR A 189 -14.23 -2.94 -7.46
CA TYR A 189 -15.12 -2.27 -8.41
C TYR A 189 -14.40 -1.23 -9.28
N TYR A 190 -13.12 -1.47 -9.60
CA TYR A 190 -12.32 -0.60 -10.50
C TYR A 190 -12.32 0.87 -10.04
N GLY A 191 -12.16 1.08 -8.74
CA GLY A 191 -12.08 2.40 -8.13
C GLY A 191 -13.42 2.96 -7.66
N ARG A 192 -14.44 2.14 -7.43
CA ARG A 192 -15.79 2.60 -7.08
C ARG A 192 -16.28 2.01 -5.78
N ILE A 193 -17.09 2.77 -5.06
CA ILE A 193 -17.88 2.32 -3.93
C ILE A 193 -19.33 2.75 -4.15
N TYR A 194 -20.27 1.88 -3.77
CA TYR A 194 -21.69 2.16 -3.83
C TYR A 194 -22.21 2.39 -2.41
N TYR A 195 -22.54 3.64 -2.11
CA TYR A 195 -23.15 4.02 -0.84
C TYR A 195 -24.66 4.17 -0.98
N TRP A 196 -25.38 3.89 0.09
CA TRP A 196 -26.83 4.01 0.14
C TRP A 196 -27.26 4.79 1.37
N THR A 197 -28.29 5.63 1.23
CA THR A 197 -28.90 6.38 2.32
C THR A 197 -30.42 6.19 2.30
N ILE A 198 -31.05 6.33 3.46
CA ILE A 198 -32.51 6.14 3.65
C ILE A 198 -33.30 6.93 2.60
N GLY A 199 -34.31 6.29 2.01
CA GLY A 199 -35.15 6.87 0.97
C GLY A 199 -34.58 6.76 -0.44
N SER A 200 -33.42 6.13 -0.63
CA SER A 200 -32.83 5.96 -1.96
C SER A 200 -33.42 4.80 -2.76
N GLY A 201 -34.22 3.91 -2.16
CA GLY A 201 -34.77 2.76 -2.88
C GLY A 201 -33.65 1.92 -3.52
N ALA A 202 -33.75 1.67 -4.84
CA ALA A 202 -32.72 0.96 -5.61
C ALA A 202 -31.59 1.87 -6.17
N GLU A 203 -31.56 3.15 -5.79
CA GLU A 203 -30.49 4.06 -6.17
C GLU A 203 -29.32 4.03 -5.19
N VAL A 204 -28.10 4.22 -5.71
CA VAL A 204 -26.87 4.30 -4.93
C VAL A 204 -26.04 5.51 -5.36
N ASP A 205 -25.36 6.11 -4.38
CA ASP A 205 -24.32 7.10 -4.64
C ASP A 205 -23.05 6.38 -5.07
N THR A 206 -22.50 6.78 -6.22
CA THR A 206 -21.19 6.30 -6.68
C THR A 206 -20.10 7.19 -6.15
N VAL A 207 -19.12 6.61 -5.46
CA VAL A 207 -18.03 7.36 -4.85
C VAL A 207 -16.69 6.73 -5.18
N HIS A 208 -15.77 7.56 -5.64
CA HIS A 208 -14.37 7.22 -5.78
C HIS A 208 -13.59 7.72 -4.55
N LEU A 209 -12.62 6.92 -4.09
CA LEU A 209 -11.71 7.28 -3.00
C LEU A 209 -10.53 8.10 -3.53
N GLY A 210 -10.77 9.38 -3.77
CA GLY A 210 -9.76 10.29 -4.32
C GLY A 210 -8.65 10.64 -3.34
N ILE A 211 -7.65 11.37 -3.84
CA ILE A 211 -6.48 11.75 -3.05
C ILE A 211 -6.85 12.76 -1.96
N ALA A 212 -6.39 12.48 -0.75
CA ALA A 212 -6.27 13.46 0.32
C ALA A 212 -4.80 13.55 0.73
N GLY A 213 -4.37 14.70 1.21
CA GLY A 213 -3.00 14.90 1.68
C GLY A 213 -2.87 16.15 2.53
N ARG A 214 -1.63 16.54 2.80
CA ARG A 214 -1.29 17.80 3.44
C ARG A 214 -0.16 18.48 2.71
N ASP A 215 -0.17 19.81 2.74
CA ASP A 215 1.01 20.58 2.39
C ASP A 215 2.00 20.52 3.56
N MET A 216 3.23 20.14 3.23
CA MET A 216 4.34 20.22 4.17
C MET A 216 4.86 21.65 4.11
N GLU A 217 4.68 22.44 5.16
CA GLU A 217 5.17 23.82 5.21
C GLU A 217 6.67 23.90 4.97
N TYR A 218 7.09 24.82 4.11
CA TYR A 218 8.50 25.10 3.88
C TYR A 218 9.13 25.73 5.13
N ARG A 219 10.32 25.25 5.52
CA ARG A 219 11.10 25.75 6.64
C ARG A 219 12.58 25.75 6.32
N GLU A 220 13.26 26.70 6.92
CA GLU A 220 14.72 26.84 6.91
C GLU A 220 15.20 26.90 8.36
N TRP A 221 16.26 26.16 8.69
CA TRP A 221 16.90 26.24 10.01
C TRP A 221 18.40 26.00 9.87
N TYR A 222 19.18 26.35 10.88
CA TYR A 222 20.60 26.04 10.93
C TYR A 222 20.84 24.85 11.85
N GLU A 223 21.57 23.86 11.37
CA GLU A 223 22.00 22.68 12.11
C GLU A 223 23.49 22.48 11.84
N ASP A 224 24.29 22.43 12.91
CA ASP A 224 25.77 22.40 12.85
C ASP A 224 26.40 23.54 12.01
N GLY A 225 25.75 24.70 12.00
CA GLY A 225 26.20 25.88 11.23
C GLY A 225 25.88 25.81 9.73
N GLU A 226 25.24 24.74 9.25
CA GLU A 226 24.75 24.62 7.87
C GLU A 226 23.26 24.95 7.80
N MET A 227 22.86 25.68 6.76
CA MET A 227 21.45 25.95 6.48
C MET A 227 20.78 24.69 5.93
N ARG A 228 19.81 24.17 6.65
CA ARG A 228 18.91 23.08 6.28
C ARG A 228 17.58 23.65 5.80
N THR A 229 16.93 22.95 4.88
CA THR A 229 15.57 23.29 4.42
C THR A 229 14.71 22.02 4.34
N ALA A 230 13.41 22.13 4.63
CA ALA A 230 12.44 21.04 4.44
C ALA A 230 11.04 21.58 4.15
N GLY A 231 10.17 20.74 3.58
CA GLY A 231 8.80 21.11 3.20
C GLY A 231 8.72 21.79 1.83
N GLY A 232 7.63 22.52 1.58
CA GLY A 232 7.30 23.13 0.29
C GLY A 232 6.65 22.18 -0.73
N TYR A 233 6.05 21.07 -0.29
CA TYR A 233 5.45 20.07 -1.18
C TYR A 233 4.19 19.43 -0.59
N PHE A 234 3.28 19.02 -1.48
CA PHE A 234 2.09 18.26 -1.13
C PHE A 234 2.45 16.79 -0.85
N LYS A 235 1.96 16.24 0.25
CA LYS A 235 2.17 14.85 0.65
C LYS A 235 0.84 14.11 0.77
N PRO A 236 0.55 13.13 -0.10
CA PRO A 236 -0.68 12.36 -0.04
C PRO A 236 -0.69 11.44 1.18
N TYR A 237 -1.86 11.28 1.80
CA TYR A 237 -2.10 10.26 2.80
C TYR A 237 -2.24 8.88 2.14
N LYS A 238 -1.72 7.83 2.78
CA LYS A 238 -1.94 6.46 2.30
C LYS A 238 -3.38 5.98 2.57
N ILE A 239 -3.93 6.32 3.73
CA ILE A 239 -5.20 5.75 4.24
C ILE A 239 -6.38 6.73 4.32
N VAL A 240 -6.13 8.03 4.29
CA VAL A 240 -7.18 9.06 4.28
C VAL A 240 -7.46 9.45 2.84
N LYS A 241 -8.73 9.57 2.48
CA LYS A 241 -9.20 9.77 1.11
C LYS A 241 -10.27 10.85 1.05
N THR A 242 -10.35 11.52 -0.09
CA THR A 242 -11.39 12.50 -0.40
C THR A 242 -12.54 11.81 -1.13
N PRO A 243 -13.80 11.93 -0.69
CA PRO A 243 -14.92 11.35 -1.41
C PRO A 243 -15.18 12.12 -2.72
N VAL A 244 -15.00 11.46 -3.86
CA VAL A 244 -15.27 12.03 -5.19
C VAL A 244 -16.54 11.41 -5.74
N TYR A 245 -17.64 12.14 -5.65
CA TYR A 245 -18.95 11.68 -6.09
C TYR A 245 -19.05 11.64 -7.61
N GLY A 246 -19.55 10.52 -8.12
CA GLY A 246 -20.09 10.39 -9.46
C GLY A 246 -21.57 10.76 -9.46
N ARG A 247 -22.26 10.42 -10.56
CA ARG A 247 -23.71 10.56 -10.61
C ARG A 247 -24.37 9.48 -9.74
N LYS A 248 -25.51 9.80 -9.16
CA LYS A 248 -26.39 8.78 -8.55
C LYS A 248 -26.92 7.85 -9.64
N ILE A 249 -26.95 6.55 -9.37
CA ILE A 249 -27.34 5.53 -10.36
C ILE A 249 -28.28 4.49 -9.76
N ASN A 250 -29.00 3.77 -10.61
CA ASN A 250 -29.97 2.76 -10.20
C ASN A 250 -29.46 1.33 -10.46
N LEU A 251 -29.53 0.48 -9.45
CA LEU A 251 -29.04 -0.91 -9.44
C LEU A 251 -29.65 -1.79 -10.56
N PHE A 252 -30.83 -1.43 -11.06
CA PHE A 252 -31.51 -2.14 -12.14
C PHE A 252 -31.08 -1.69 -13.55
N SER A 253 -30.99 -0.37 -13.79
CA SER A 253 -30.79 0.17 -15.14
C SER A 253 -29.34 0.46 -15.50
N ASP A 254 -28.50 0.85 -14.54
CA ASP A 254 -27.15 1.36 -14.81
C ASP A 254 -26.03 0.31 -14.67
N PHE A 255 -26.39 -0.91 -14.30
CA PHE A 255 -25.45 -2.00 -14.00
C PHE A 255 -25.50 -3.13 -15.04
N ASP A 256 -24.36 -3.81 -15.20
CA ASP A 256 -24.24 -5.05 -15.97
C ASP A 256 -23.25 -6.03 -15.33
N SER A 257 -23.22 -7.24 -15.88
CA SER A 257 -22.33 -8.33 -15.52
C SER A 257 -20.92 -8.08 -16.00
N ASP A 258 -19.95 -8.16 -15.09
CA ASP A 258 -18.53 -8.02 -15.38
C ASP A 258 -17.74 -9.16 -14.72
N LEU A 259 -16.92 -9.87 -15.49
CA LEU A 259 -16.06 -10.92 -14.94
C LEU A 259 -14.68 -10.33 -14.65
N ARG A 260 -14.42 -10.05 -13.38
CA ARG A 260 -13.13 -9.54 -12.92
C ARG A 260 -12.15 -10.68 -12.70
N GLN A 261 -10.93 -10.54 -13.23
CA GLN A 261 -9.85 -11.51 -12.97
C GLN A 261 -9.27 -11.35 -11.56
N GLU A 262 -8.61 -12.41 -11.11
CA GLU A 262 -7.91 -12.40 -9.82
C GLU A 262 -6.71 -11.45 -9.84
N PHE A 263 -6.51 -10.71 -8.75
CA PHE A 263 -5.33 -9.88 -8.53
C PHE A 263 -5.13 -9.58 -7.03
N ILE A 264 -3.95 -9.14 -6.64
CA ILE A 264 -3.64 -8.74 -5.26
C ILE A 264 -3.53 -7.21 -5.22
N PRO A 265 -4.41 -6.49 -4.51
CA PRO A 265 -4.29 -5.04 -4.36
C PRO A 265 -3.10 -4.69 -3.46
N TYR A 266 -2.24 -3.74 -3.84
CA TYR A 266 -1.06 -3.32 -3.06
C TYR A 266 -1.40 -2.90 -1.62
N ASN A 267 -2.52 -2.19 -1.46
CA ASN A 267 -2.94 -1.65 -0.17
C ASN A 267 -3.84 -2.58 0.64
N VAL A 268 -4.09 -3.80 0.15
CA VAL A 268 -4.89 -4.80 0.85
C VAL A 268 -4.16 -6.14 0.85
N ARG A 269 -3.77 -6.61 2.04
CA ARG A 269 -3.03 -7.87 2.28
C ARG A 269 -3.79 -9.16 1.87
N LYS A 270 -4.88 -9.04 1.12
CA LYS A 270 -5.78 -10.13 0.70
C LYS A 270 -6.05 -9.99 -0.79
N THR A 271 -5.83 -11.07 -1.52
CA THR A 271 -6.20 -11.23 -2.93
C THR A 271 -7.68 -10.90 -3.15
N ILE A 272 -7.98 -10.23 -4.25
CA ILE A 272 -9.32 -10.22 -4.83
C ILE A 272 -9.40 -11.43 -5.77
N PRO A 273 -10.20 -12.45 -5.43
CA PRO A 273 -10.33 -13.62 -6.28
C PRO A 273 -11.04 -13.22 -7.58
N LYS A 274 -10.91 -14.07 -8.59
CA LYS A 274 -11.76 -13.99 -9.78
C LYS A 274 -13.23 -13.94 -9.34
N CYS A 275 -13.95 -12.89 -9.75
CA CYS A 275 -15.31 -12.65 -9.28
C CYS A 275 -16.23 -12.14 -10.38
N LEU A 276 -17.49 -12.60 -10.33
CA LEU A 276 -18.56 -12.13 -11.21
C LEU A 276 -19.31 -10.98 -10.54
N LEU A 277 -19.11 -9.76 -11.04
CA LEU A 277 -19.62 -8.54 -10.45
C LEU A 277 -20.88 -8.06 -11.16
N TRP A 278 -21.81 -7.50 -10.38
CA TRP A 278 -22.82 -6.59 -10.91
C TRP A 278 -22.27 -5.18 -10.73
N LYS A 279 -21.74 -4.57 -11.80
CA LYS A 279 -20.99 -3.30 -11.76
C LYS A 279 -21.71 -2.26 -12.61
N ASP A 280 -21.61 -0.98 -12.23
CA ASP A 280 -22.10 0.10 -13.08
C ASP A 280 -21.34 0.18 -14.42
N THR A 281 -21.99 0.83 -15.37
CA THR A 281 -21.51 1.06 -16.74
C THR A 281 -20.93 2.47 -16.93
N LEU A 282 -20.71 3.23 -15.85
CA LEU A 282 -20.18 4.59 -15.95
C LEU A 282 -18.72 4.58 -16.40
N SER A 283 -18.39 5.53 -17.27
CA SER A 283 -17.01 5.94 -17.46
C SER A 283 -16.46 6.49 -16.15
N THR A 284 -15.14 6.38 -15.99
CA THR A 284 -14.42 7.02 -14.89
C THR A 284 -14.74 8.52 -14.83
N TRP A 285 -15.11 9.02 -13.64
CA TRP A 285 -15.52 10.43 -13.43
C TRP A 285 -14.53 11.22 -12.57
N TRP A 286 -13.46 10.58 -12.09
CA TRP A 286 -12.36 11.21 -11.39
C TRP A 286 -11.15 11.33 -12.31
N ASN A 287 -10.20 12.19 -11.95
CA ASN A 287 -9.01 12.44 -12.77
C ASN A 287 -7.95 11.37 -12.49
N ALA A 288 -8.10 10.24 -13.18
CA ALA A 288 -7.17 9.12 -13.09
C ALA A 288 -5.70 9.55 -13.34
N ASP A 289 -5.45 10.32 -14.39
CA ASP A 289 -4.09 10.73 -14.75
C ASP A 289 -3.45 11.64 -13.70
N GLU A 290 -4.23 12.52 -13.07
CA GLU A 290 -3.74 13.38 -12.00
C GLU A 290 -3.46 12.61 -10.72
N GLU A 291 -4.31 11.66 -10.36
CA GLU A 291 -4.11 10.87 -9.17
C GLU A 291 -2.91 9.90 -9.31
N GLY A 292 -2.70 9.34 -10.50
CA GLY A 292 -1.53 8.53 -10.82
C GLY A 292 -0.18 9.23 -10.60
N LYS A 293 -0.14 10.57 -10.59
CA LYS A 293 1.09 11.35 -10.30
C LYS A 293 1.57 11.22 -8.85
N TYR A 294 0.66 10.93 -7.93
CA TYR A 294 0.94 10.90 -6.49
C TYR A 294 1.02 9.49 -5.94
N THR A 295 0.71 8.49 -6.77
CA THR A 295 0.56 7.11 -6.35
C THR A 295 1.01 6.16 -7.44
N VAL A 296 2.32 5.94 -7.58
CA VAL A 296 2.81 4.88 -8.47
C VAL A 296 2.21 3.52 -8.04
N ASP A 297 2.04 3.29 -6.73
CA ASP A 297 1.56 2.02 -6.19
C ASP A 297 0.02 1.85 -6.07
N TYR A 298 -0.77 2.93 -6.03
CA TYR A 298 -2.26 2.84 -5.91
C TYR A 298 -2.95 2.76 -7.28
N PHE A 299 -2.26 3.16 -8.35
CA PHE A 299 -2.86 3.37 -9.67
C PHE A 299 -2.72 2.18 -10.62
N GLU A 300 -1.56 1.51 -10.63
CA GLU A 300 -1.40 0.29 -11.44
C GLU A 300 -2.38 -0.82 -10.98
N ASP A 301 -2.74 -0.84 -9.70
CA ASP A 301 -3.67 -1.78 -9.06
C ASP A 301 -5.14 -1.70 -9.50
N VAL A 302 -5.64 -0.48 -9.75
CA VAL A 302 -7.07 -0.22 -9.89
C VAL A 302 -7.49 -0.22 -11.37
N TYR A 303 -6.57 0.13 -12.28
CA TYR A 303 -6.86 0.42 -13.69
C TYR A 303 -6.19 -0.52 -14.70
N PHE A 304 -5.56 -1.61 -14.26
CA PHE A 304 -4.84 -2.54 -15.16
C PHE A 304 -5.66 -2.98 -16.40
N ASP A 305 -6.98 -3.13 -16.26
CA ASP A 305 -7.88 -3.61 -17.32
C ASP A 305 -8.61 -2.51 -18.10
N MET A 306 -8.53 -1.24 -17.67
CA MET A 306 -9.09 -0.14 -18.45
C MET A 306 -8.11 0.20 -19.57
N LYS A 307 -8.43 -0.23 -20.81
CA LYS A 307 -7.82 0.33 -22.04
C LYS A 307 -8.17 1.81 -22.15
N LEU A 308 -7.52 2.65 -21.36
CA LEU A 308 -7.51 4.08 -21.58
C LEU A 308 -6.90 4.31 -22.97
N PRO A 309 -7.41 5.27 -23.75
CA PRO A 309 -6.74 5.68 -24.97
C PRO A 309 -5.39 6.24 -24.55
N VAL A 310 -4.34 5.42 -24.67
CA VAL A 310 -2.94 5.84 -24.57
C VAL A 310 -2.64 6.65 -25.83
N SER A 311 -3.28 7.80 -25.96
CA SER A 311 -2.91 8.80 -26.96
C SER A 311 -1.95 9.76 -26.28
N ASN A 312 -0.66 9.51 -26.54
CA ASN A 312 0.48 10.42 -26.38
C ASN A 312 1.12 10.59 -24.99
N LEU A 313 0.94 9.66 -24.04
CA LEU A 313 1.60 9.71 -22.72
C LEU A 313 2.92 8.89 -22.62
N VAL A 314 3.55 8.53 -23.74
CA VAL A 314 4.87 7.86 -23.71
C VAL A 314 6.03 8.84 -23.39
N ASN A 315 5.79 10.15 -23.27
CA ASN A 315 6.89 11.12 -23.14
C ASN A 315 6.89 12.00 -21.87
N SER A 316 6.30 11.56 -20.76
CA SER A 316 6.60 12.18 -19.46
C SER A 316 6.37 11.28 -18.26
N TYR A 317 7.06 10.13 -18.21
CA TYR A 317 7.49 9.58 -16.92
C TYR A 317 8.53 10.55 -16.36
N GLN A 318 8.15 11.40 -15.40
CA GLN A 318 9.10 12.05 -14.51
C GLN A 318 9.15 11.20 -13.25
N PRO A 319 10.28 10.52 -12.96
CA PRO A 319 10.47 9.82 -11.69
C PRO A 319 10.19 10.77 -10.53
N ILE A 320 9.58 10.25 -9.47
CA ILE A 320 9.51 10.94 -8.18
C ILE A 320 10.94 11.38 -7.85
N ARG A 321 11.15 12.70 -7.81
CA ARG A 321 12.43 13.33 -7.48
C ARG A 321 12.78 12.98 -6.03
N ASN A 322 13.52 11.91 -5.82
CA ASN A 322 14.68 12.00 -4.94
C ASN A 322 15.74 12.74 -5.76
N SER A 323 16.04 13.97 -5.33
CA SER A 323 17.22 14.81 -5.65
C SER A 323 17.80 14.77 -7.08
N PHE A 324 17.99 15.97 -7.63
CA PHE A 324 18.76 16.30 -8.83
C PHE A 324 20.23 15.81 -8.79
N HIS A 325 20.45 14.51 -8.92
CA HIS A 325 21.76 13.97 -9.22
C HIS A 325 21.69 13.13 -10.49
N PRO A 326 22.34 13.55 -11.59
CA PRO A 326 22.64 12.60 -12.65
C PRO A 326 23.51 11.50 -12.03
N PHE A 327 22.92 10.32 -11.81
CA PHE A 327 23.69 9.14 -11.43
C PHE A 327 24.76 8.91 -12.47
N ARG A 328 25.98 8.59 -12.02
CA ARG A 328 27.15 8.49 -12.92
C ARG A 328 27.00 7.43 -14.01
N THR A 329 26.19 6.41 -13.78
CA THR A 329 25.90 5.35 -14.75
C THR A 329 24.48 4.83 -14.60
N LEU A 330 24.01 4.09 -15.61
CA LEU A 330 22.71 3.44 -15.59
C LEU A 330 22.62 2.43 -14.44
N THR A 331 23.65 1.62 -14.22
CA THR A 331 23.64 0.59 -13.16
C THR A 331 23.48 1.22 -11.77
N VAL A 332 24.08 2.38 -11.51
CA VAL A 332 23.87 3.15 -10.27
C VAL A 332 22.42 3.60 -10.14
N ALA A 333 21.80 4.10 -11.21
CA ALA A 333 20.38 4.45 -11.23
C ALA A 333 19.47 3.24 -10.96
N GLN A 334 19.80 2.04 -11.49
CA GLN A 334 19.03 0.82 -11.24
C GLN A 334 19.03 0.43 -9.76
N TRP A 335 20.15 0.64 -9.07
CA TRP A 335 20.26 0.42 -7.63
C TRP A 335 19.47 1.43 -6.82
N ALA A 336 19.49 2.71 -7.19
CA ALA A 336 18.64 3.72 -6.57
C ALA A 336 17.14 3.35 -6.67
N ILE A 337 16.69 2.91 -7.85
CA ILE A 337 15.32 2.42 -8.07
C ILE A 337 15.04 1.21 -7.19
N PHE A 338 15.94 0.23 -7.17
CA PHE A 338 15.79 -0.96 -6.32
C PHE A 338 15.65 -0.58 -4.84
N PHE A 339 16.46 0.37 -4.36
CA PHE A 339 16.37 0.84 -2.97
C PHE A 339 15.04 1.53 -2.69
N ASP A 340 14.58 2.41 -3.57
CA ASP A 340 13.29 3.09 -3.44
C ASP A 340 12.14 2.06 -3.39
N SER A 341 12.16 1.05 -4.26
CA SER A 341 11.18 -0.06 -4.29
C SER A 341 11.19 -0.89 -3.00
N MET A 342 12.37 -1.14 -2.43
CA MET A 342 12.54 -1.90 -1.19
C MET A 342 12.32 -1.07 0.07
N GLY A 343 12.06 0.24 -0.04
CA GLY A 343 11.99 1.15 1.09
C GLY A 343 13.33 1.32 1.83
N ILE A 344 14.44 1.05 1.15
CA ILE A 344 15.82 1.26 1.61
C ILE A 344 16.14 2.74 1.39
N LYS A 345 16.36 3.48 2.47
CA LYS A 345 16.83 4.86 2.42
C LYS A 345 18.28 4.87 1.92
N TYR A 346 18.58 5.80 1.02
CA TYR A 346 19.95 6.04 0.57
C TYR A 346 20.26 7.54 0.49
N GLU A 347 21.54 7.88 0.63
CA GLU A 347 22.09 9.20 0.31
C GLU A 347 23.16 9.01 -0.78
N TYR A 348 22.95 9.60 -1.96
CA TYR A 348 23.88 9.48 -3.10
C TYR A 348 25.14 10.32 -2.87
N LYS A 349 26.32 9.70 -2.98
CA LYS A 349 27.63 10.34 -2.77
C LYS A 349 27.72 11.19 -1.51
N LYS A 350 27.14 10.69 -0.40
CA LYS A 350 27.04 11.41 0.88
C LYS A 350 28.36 12.02 1.34
N LYS A 351 29.46 11.28 1.23
CA LYS A 351 30.77 11.68 1.77
C LYS A 351 31.89 11.31 0.82
N LYS A 352 32.87 12.21 0.69
CA LYS A 352 34.18 11.95 0.07
C LYS A 352 35.19 11.64 1.16
N PHE A 353 35.98 10.60 0.94
CA PHE A 353 37.10 10.18 1.75
C PHE A 353 38.40 10.50 1.02
N GLN A 354 39.38 11.05 1.72
CA GLN A 354 40.71 11.25 1.18
C GLN A 354 41.52 9.97 1.39
N LEU A 355 41.84 9.28 0.30
CA LEU A 355 42.62 8.04 0.27
C LEU A 355 43.99 8.35 -0.36
N ASP A 356 44.95 8.73 0.47
CA ASP A 356 46.26 9.28 0.06
C ASP A 356 46.08 10.44 -0.93
N ASP A 357 46.47 10.24 -2.20
CA ASP A 357 46.40 11.24 -3.27
C ASP A 357 45.05 11.23 -4.02
N VAL A 358 44.12 10.34 -3.67
CA VAL A 358 42.85 10.16 -4.40
C VAL A 358 41.65 10.41 -3.48
N ALA A 359 40.76 11.33 -3.89
CA ALA A 359 39.46 11.48 -3.23
C ALA A 359 38.46 10.43 -3.77
N PHE A 360 37.88 9.63 -2.88
CA PHE A 360 36.91 8.59 -3.22
C PHE A 360 35.58 8.81 -2.51
N ALA A 361 34.47 8.73 -3.24
CA ALA A 361 33.12 8.79 -2.67
C ALA A 361 32.35 7.55 -3.11
N PRO A 362 31.89 6.71 -2.17
CA PRO A 362 30.98 5.62 -2.47
C PRO A 362 29.71 6.13 -3.13
N ASP A 363 29.11 5.32 -3.99
CA ASP A 363 27.86 5.71 -4.64
C ASP A 363 26.74 6.00 -3.64
N PHE A 364 26.59 5.18 -2.59
CA PHE A 364 25.50 5.33 -1.64
C PHE A 364 25.94 5.19 -0.18
N TRP A 365 25.23 5.90 0.70
CA TRP A 365 25.15 5.61 2.13
C TRP A 365 23.74 5.13 2.46
N LEU A 366 23.62 4.03 3.19
CA LEU A 366 22.36 3.38 3.56
C LEU A 366 22.12 3.57 5.08
N PRO A 367 21.55 4.70 5.53
CA PRO A 367 21.47 5.08 6.94
C PRO A 367 20.63 4.14 7.79
N GLN A 368 19.69 3.40 7.20
CA GLN A 368 18.85 2.45 7.94
C GLN A 368 19.64 1.26 8.47
N VAL A 369 20.70 0.87 7.77
CA VAL A 369 21.50 -0.32 8.10
C VAL A 369 22.94 0.03 8.46
N GLY A 370 23.32 1.31 8.43
CA GLY A 370 24.66 1.78 8.74
C GLY A 370 25.73 1.24 7.79
N MET A 371 25.48 1.31 6.48
CA MET A 371 26.40 0.75 5.48
C MET A 371 26.63 1.69 4.30
N TRP A 372 27.86 1.74 3.80
CA TRP A 372 28.17 2.26 2.46
C TRP A 372 27.73 1.25 1.39
N ALA A 373 27.53 1.69 0.16
CA ALA A 373 27.39 0.81 -0.99
C ALA A 373 28.05 1.38 -2.24
N GLU A 374 28.82 0.55 -2.94
CA GLU A 374 29.52 0.91 -4.18
C GLU A 374 29.04 0.03 -5.33
N VAL A 375 28.78 0.65 -6.49
CA VAL A 375 28.22 -0.04 -7.65
C VAL A 375 29.29 -0.28 -8.73
N GLY A 376 29.42 -1.53 -9.13
CA GLY A 376 30.18 -1.91 -10.33
C GLY A 376 29.25 -2.17 -11.51
N GLU A 377 29.65 -1.81 -12.74
CA GLU A 377 28.91 -2.19 -13.96
C GLU A 377 28.85 -3.73 -14.15
N SER A 378 29.86 -4.41 -13.63
CA SER A 378 29.91 -5.87 -13.55
C SER A 378 30.59 -6.25 -12.24
N LYS A 379 31.72 -6.96 -12.26
CA LYS A 379 32.54 -7.19 -11.08
C LYS A 379 33.33 -5.92 -10.76
N LEU A 380 33.41 -5.53 -9.48
CA LEU A 380 34.30 -4.45 -9.04
C LEU A 380 35.76 -4.89 -9.22
N SER A 381 36.62 -3.96 -9.65
CA SER A 381 38.05 -4.23 -9.77
C SER A 381 38.68 -4.42 -8.38
N GLU A 382 39.84 -5.06 -8.32
CA GLU A 382 40.61 -5.16 -7.05
C GLU A 382 40.91 -3.77 -6.48
N ALA A 383 41.31 -2.82 -7.34
CA ALA A 383 41.56 -1.44 -6.94
C ALA A 383 40.31 -0.71 -6.40
N ASP A 384 39.11 -1.02 -6.87
CA ASP A 384 37.87 -0.45 -6.30
C ASP A 384 37.48 -1.13 -4.99
N CYS A 385 37.72 -2.44 -4.87
CA CYS A 385 37.54 -3.16 -3.61
C CYS A 385 38.50 -2.64 -2.53
N GLU A 386 39.76 -2.35 -2.88
CA GLU A 386 40.75 -1.75 -1.97
C GLU A 386 40.28 -0.38 -1.46
N LYS A 387 39.73 0.47 -2.32
CA LYS A 387 39.15 1.76 -1.90
C LYS A 387 37.98 1.56 -0.94
N CYS A 388 37.11 0.59 -1.24
CA CYS A 388 35.98 0.23 -0.37
C CYS A 388 36.45 -0.32 0.99
N GLN A 389 37.52 -1.12 1.02
CA GLN A 389 38.11 -1.62 2.25
C GLN A 389 38.67 -0.47 3.10
N ARG A 390 39.38 0.46 2.46
CA ARG A 390 39.96 1.63 3.14
C ARG A 390 38.89 2.53 3.75
N ILE A 391 37.76 2.77 3.08
CA ILE A 391 36.68 3.55 3.70
C ILE A 391 36.04 2.81 4.87
N CYS A 392 35.93 1.48 4.83
CA CYS A 392 35.43 0.72 5.98
C CYS A 392 36.36 0.92 7.18
N ASN A 393 37.67 0.81 6.97
CA ASN A 393 38.68 1.03 8.01
C ASN A 393 38.65 2.48 8.55
N ILE A 394 38.39 3.48 7.70
CA ILE A 394 38.33 4.90 8.10
C ILE A 394 37.03 5.26 8.81
N SER A 395 35.89 4.80 8.30
CA SER A 395 34.57 5.19 8.82
C SER A 395 34.11 4.30 9.97
N GLY A 396 34.62 3.07 10.05
CA GLY A 396 34.13 2.04 10.96
C GLY A 396 32.84 1.36 10.49
N ASP A 397 32.32 1.71 9.32
CA ASP A 397 31.08 1.15 8.76
C ASP A 397 31.38 0.16 7.64
N ARG A 398 30.49 -0.81 7.44
CA ARG A 398 30.62 -1.80 6.36
C ARG A 398 30.29 -1.19 4.99
N CYS A 399 30.82 -1.79 3.91
CA CYS A 399 30.55 -1.37 2.53
C CYS A 399 30.02 -2.52 1.67
N LEU A 400 28.79 -2.40 1.18
CA LEU A 400 28.14 -3.33 0.27
C LEU A 400 28.67 -3.18 -1.17
N LEU A 401 29.00 -4.29 -1.81
CA LEU A 401 29.55 -4.38 -3.16
C LEU A 401 28.45 -4.80 -4.14
N LEU A 402 27.91 -3.83 -4.86
CA LEU A 402 26.80 -3.99 -5.77
C LEU A 402 27.27 -4.25 -7.19
N GLU A 403 27.63 -5.51 -7.46
CA GLU A 403 28.19 -5.93 -8.74
C GLU A 403 27.10 -6.16 -9.81
N GLY A 404 27.07 -5.27 -10.81
CA GLY A 404 26.10 -5.24 -11.89
C GLY A 404 24.70 -4.81 -11.46
N ALA A 405 23.74 -4.91 -12.37
CA ALA A 405 22.34 -4.58 -12.10
C ALA A 405 21.74 -5.46 -10.97
N PRO A 406 20.69 -4.99 -10.28
CA PRO A 406 19.95 -5.79 -9.30
C PRO A 406 19.50 -7.14 -9.86
N LYS A 407 19.74 -8.21 -9.10
CA LYS A 407 19.47 -9.61 -9.43
C LYS A 407 19.01 -10.33 -8.17
N ARG A 408 18.24 -11.40 -8.35
CA ARG A 408 17.81 -12.32 -7.28
C ARG A 408 19.00 -13.14 -6.77
N ARG A 409 19.85 -12.48 -5.97
CA ARG A 409 21.06 -13.05 -5.39
C ARG A 409 21.51 -12.35 -4.11
N SER A 410 22.42 -12.97 -3.36
CA SER A 410 23.18 -12.26 -2.31
C SER A 410 24.29 -11.38 -2.90
N TYR A 411 24.66 -10.35 -2.14
CA TYR A 411 25.69 -9.38 -2.46
C TYR A 411 26.73 -9.33 -1.34
N TRP A 412 27.99 -9.18 -1.71
CA TRP A 412 29.08 -9.17 -0.74
C TRP A 412 29.20 -7.81 -0.06
N GLY A 413 29.60 -7.77 1.20
CA GLY A 413 29.97 -6.54 1.90
C GLY A 413 31.29 -6.72 2.63
N LEU A 414 32.07 -5.63 2.68
CA LEU A 414 33.35 -5.54 3.37
C LEU A 414 33.14 -4.93 4.76
N ALA A 415 33.81 -5.50 5.77
CA ALA A 415 33.86 -4.96 7.12
C ALA A 415 35.20 -4.27 7.39
N PRO A 416 35.29 -3.38 8.41
CA PRO A 416 36.58 -2.87 8.87
C PRO A 416 37.50 -4.03 9.30
N GLU A 417 38.78 -4.00 8.91
CA GLU A 417 39.77 -5.06 9.23
C GLU A 417 39.97 -5.26 10.74
N ALA A 418 39.70 -4.22 11.53
CA ALA A 418 39.75 -4.29 13.00
C ALA A 418 38.59 -5.11 13.61
N GLU A 419 37.53 -5.40 12.85
CA GLU A 419 36.35 -6.15 13.31
C GLU A 419 36.57 -7.67 13.25
N ASP A 420 37.22 -8.17 12.20
CA ASP A 420 37.59 -9.59 12.06
C ASP A 420 38.73 -9.75 11.03
N GLU A 421 39.94 -10.04 11.50
CA GLU A 421 41.14 -10.19 10.67
C GLU A 421 41.11 -11.47 9.80
N PHE A 422 40.21 -12.42 10.10
CA PHE A 422 40.12 -13.73 9.43
C PHE A 422 38.96 -13.82 8.43
N TYR A 423 37.87 -13.06 8.62
CA TYR A 423 36.69 -13.05 7.74
C TYR A 423 36.20 -11.62 7.48
N PRO A 424 36.95 -10.81 6.71
CA PRO A 424 36.66 -9.39 6.50
C PRO A 424 35.45 -9.14 5.57
N ASP A 425 34.82 -10.18 5.02
CA ASP A 425 33.71 -10.09 4.09
C ASP A 425 32.54 -11.01 4.44
N THR A 426 31.31 -10.58 4.14
CA THR A 426 30.07 -11.31 4.45
C THR A 426 29.04 -11.10 3.34
N ASP A 427 28.23 -12.11 3.00
CA ASP A 427 27.05 -11.90 2.15
C ASP A 427 25.94 -11.17 2.88
N TYR A 428 25.18 -10.44 2.07
CA TYR A 428 23.92 -9.83 2.44
C TYR A 428 22.83 -10.20 1.44
N LEU A 429 21.67 -10.55 1.98
CA LEU A 429 20.38 -10.55 1.29
C LEU A 429 19.60 -9.31 1.73
N LEU A 430 19.22 -8.49 0.76
CA LEU A 430 18.51 -7.23 0.97
C LEU A 430 17.00 -7.48 1.05
N ILE A 431 16.58 -8.49 1.80
CA ILE A 431 15.16 -8.85 1.98
C ILE A 431 14.50 -7.92 3.01
N SER A 432 13.23 -7.61 2.79
CA SER A 432 12.49 -6.61 3.56
C SER A 432 12.20 -7.03 5.01
N GLU A 433 12.10 -8.34 5.26
CA GLU A 433 11.78 -8.89 6.59
C GLU A 433 12.73 -8.32 7.65
N TYR A 434 14.04 -8.48 7.47
CA TYR A 434 15.08 -8.01 8.39
C TYR A 434 15.26 -6.48 8.35
N LEU A 435 15.05 -5.87 7.18
CA LEU A 435 15.13 -4.42 7.04
C LEU A 435 14.07 -3.73 7.91
N HIS A 436 12.86 -4.27 7.96
CA HIS A 436 11.73 -3.68 8.68
C HIS A 436 11.63 -4.13 10.13
N SER A 437 12.01 -5.37 10.45
CA SER A 437 11.98 -5.89 11.83
C SER A 437 13.19 -5.44 12.64
N GLU A 438 14.37 -5.41 12.03
CA GLU A 438 15.65 -5.35 12.73
C GLU A 438 16.58 -4.24 12.23
N SER A 439 16.16 -3.46 11.23
CA SER A 439 16.99 -2.38 10.63
C SER A 439 18.37 -2.87 10.19
N ARG A 440 18.43 -4.10 9.63
CA ARG A 440 19.65 -4.69 9.07
C ARG A 440 19.30 -5.52 7.83
N PHE A 441 20.31 -5.85 7.04
CA PHE A 441 20.16 -6.89 6.03
C PHE A 441 20.37 -8.29 6.63
N TYR A 442 19.79 -9.31 6.00
CA TYR A 442 20.09 -10.69 6.38
C TYR A 442 21.51 -11.01 5.92
N CYS A 443 22.37 -11.41 6.83
CA CYS A 443 23.80 -11.62 6.57
C CYS A 443 24.26 -13.02 6.94
N GLY A 444 25.33 -13.50 6.31
CA GLY A 444 25.91 -14.81 6.61
C GLY A 444 25.06 -15.95 6.06
N THR A 445 24.76 -15.91 4.76
CA THR A 445 23.91 -16.89 4.08
C THR A 445 24.60 -18.23 3.84
N GLY A 446 25.92 -18.28 4.05
CA GLY A 446 26.73 -19.50 3.95
C GLY A 446 27.24 -19.80 2.53
N TYR A 447 27.12 -18.85 1.61
CA TYR A 447 27.58 -18.96 0.22
C TYR A 447 28.97 -18.35 0.05
N SER A 448 29.64 -18.59 -1.07
CA SER A 448 30.91 -17.92 -1.40
C SER A 448 30.69 -16.76 -2.37
N ARG A 449 31.68 -15.87 -2.49
CA ARG A 449 31.63 -14.76 -3.46
C ARG A 449 31.51 -15.24 -4.91
N GLU A 450 32.11 -16.39 -5.25
CA GLU A 450 32.04 -17.02 -6.58
C GLU A 450 30.70 -17.72 -6.82
N THR A 451 30.04 -18.19 -5.76
CA THR A 451 28.76 -18.88 -5.82
C THR A 451 27.75 -18.24 -4.87
N PRO A 452 27.25 -17.03 -5.16
CA PRO A 452 26.28 -16.35 -4.29
C PRO A 452 24.95 -17.11 -4.27
N ALA A 453 24.17 -16.95 -3.20
CA ALA A 453 22.81 -17.46 -3.12
C ALA A 453 21.99 -16.96 -4.30
N LYS A 454 21.16 -17.80 -4.93
CA LYS A 454 20.31 -17.44 -6.08
C LYS A 454 18.85 -17.76 -5.81
N SER A 455 17.97 -17.35 -6.72
CA SER A 455 16.51 -17.54 -6.62
C SER A 455 16.04 -18.98 -6.40
N ASN A 456 16.86 -19.98 -6.66
CA ASN A 456 16.51 -21.39 -6.43
C ASN A 456 16.87 -21.85 -5.00
N ASP A 457 17.70 -21.07 -4.32
CA ASP A 457 18.33 -21.43 -3.05
C ASP A 457 17.68 -20.71 -1.86
N TYR A 458 16.96 -19.62 -2.13
CA TYR A 458 16.34 -18.77 -1.11
C TYR A 458 15.01 -18.19 -1.62
N ASP A 459 14.04 -18.05 -0.73
CA ASP A 459 12.82 -17.29 -1.00
C ASP A 459 13.08 -15.81 -0.72
N PHE A 460 13.17 -15.00 -1.78
CA PHE A 460 13.52 -13.58 -1.69
C PHE A 460 12.33 -12.70 -1.27
N GLY A 461 11.11 -13.23 -1.29
CA GLY A 461 9.89 -12.45 -1.12
C GLY A 461 9.47 -11.69 -2.39
N ASP A 462 8.16 -11.44 -2.51
CA ASP A 462 7.56 -10.82 -3.70
C ASP A 462 8.03 -9.37 -3.93
N ASP A 463 8.32 -8.64 -2.86
CA ASP A 463 8.78 -7.24 -2.90
C ASP A 463 10.20 -7.11 -3.47
N TYR A 464 11.11 -8.00 -3.07
CA TYR A 464 12.45 -8.09 -3.65
C TYR A 464 12.38 -8.42 -5.14
N ILE A 465 11.53 -9.39 -5.51
CA ILE A 465 11.34 -9.80 -6.90
C ILE A 465 10.84 -8.61 -7.73
N ALA A 466 9.83 -7.90 -7.23
CA ALA A 466 9.28 -6.71 -7.87
C ALA A 466 10.33 -5.60 -8.01
N ALA A 467 11.12 -5.32 -6.97
CA ALA A 467 12.18 -4.31 -7.02
C ALA A 467 13.26 -4.62 -8.07
N VAL A 468 13.65 -5.90 -8.20
CA VAL A 468 14.58 -6.34 -9.26
C VAL A 468 13.98 -6.09 -10.64
N GLU A 469 12.70 -6.39 -10.84
CA GLU A 469 12.03 -6.20 -12.13
C GLU A 469 11.88 -4.71 -12.47
N GLN A 470 11.48 -3.90 -11.50
CA GLN A 470 11.32 -2.45 -11.66
C GLN A 470 12.64 -1.76 -12.02
N SER A 471 13.75 -2.16 -11.40
CA SER A 471 15.09 -1.66 -11.75
C SER A 471 15.49 -1.93 -13.21
N ARG A 472 14.84 -2.89 -13.88
CA ARG A 472 15.11 -3.27 -15.28
C ARG A 472 14.13 -2.66 -16.27
N LEU A 473 12.93 -2.28 -15.86
CA LEU A 473 11.89 -1.79 -16.77
C LEU A 473 12.23 -0.41 -17.38
N LEU A 474 12.97 0.43 -16.67
CA LEU A 474 13.46 1.73 -17.16
C LEU A 474 14.46 1.63 -18.33
N LEU A 475 14.95 0.44 -18.69
CA LEU A 475 15.77 0.21 -19.89
C LEU A 475 14.97 0.22 -21.20
N LYS A 476 13.66 -0.02 -21.17
CA LYS A 476 12.82 -0.10 -22.39
C LYS A 476 12.20 1.24 -22.82
N SER A 477 12.32 2.28 -21.98
CA SER A 477 11.82 3.63 -22.26
C SER A 477 12.93 4.65 -22.56
N LEU A 478 14.20 4.22 -22.51
CA LEU A 478 15.40 5.03 -22.77
C LEU A 478 16.28 4.51 -23.93
N LEU A 479 15.91 3.37 -24.53
CA LEU A 479 16.36 2.85 -25.84
C LEU A 479 15.14 2.82 -26.77
#